data_AF-A0AAW4RLA9-F1
#
_entry.id   AF-A0AAW4RLA9-F1
#
_cell.length_a   1.000
_cell.length_b   1.000
_cell.length_c   1.000
_cell.angle_alpha   90.00
_cell.angle_beta   90.00
_cell.angle_gamma   90.00
#
_symmetry.space_group_name_H-M   'P 1'
#
loop_
_entity.id
_entity.type
_entity.pdbx_description
1 polymer ?
#
loop_
_entity_poly.entity_id
_entity_poly.type
_entity_poly.pdbx_seq_one_letter_code
_entity_poly.pdbx_strand_id
1 'polypeptide(L)'
;MADAARLVGALESFDRWHAPWTFIQAVRAADHLDAGDRVLLDQAWAAACHADHWMSARTLDAGAAAAEHALSTRFAWLSPLACRHLARAASYAWR
;
A
#
# COMPACT_ATOMS: atom_id res chain seq x y z
N MET A 1 4.48 -3.79 -19.80
CA MET A 1 5.53 -2.87 -19.35
C MET A 1 4.95 -2.17 -18.15
N ALA A 2 5.63 -2.25 -17.01
CA ALA A 2 5.09 -1.72 -15.77
C ALA A 2 4.78 -0.22 -15.91
N ASP A 3 3.61 0.18 -15.46
CA ASP A 3 3.07 1.52 -15.51
C ASP A 3 2.65 1.96 -14.11
N ALA A 4 3.55 2.71 -13.45
CA ALA A 4 3.34 3.18 -12.09
C ALA A 4 2.08 4.05 -11.95
N ALA A 5 1.71 4.82 -12.97
CA ALA A 5 0.51 5.66 -12.92
C ALA A 5 -0.76 4.81 -12.91
N ARG A 6 -0.76 3.72 -13.66
CA ARG A 6 -1.85 2.74 -13.66
C ARG A 6 -2.03 2.09 -12.30
N LEU A 7 -0.93 1.67 -11.68
CA LEU A 7 -0.94 1.10 -10.35
C LEU A 7 -1.43 2.10 -9.30
N VAL A 8 -0.99 3.36 -9.36
CA VAL A 8 -1.49 4.43 -8.47
C VAL A 8 -3.00 4.59 -8.61
N GLY A 9 -3.51 4.64 -9.85
CA GLY A 9 -4.95 4.69 -10.09
C GLY A 9 -5.71 3.51 -9.46
N ALA A 10 -5.18 2.29 -9.56
CA ALA A 10 -5.79 1.11 -8.95
C ALA A 10 -5.80 1.17 -7.40
N LEU A 11 -4.71 1.65 -6.79
CA LEU A 11 -4.60 1.83 -5.34
C LEU A 11 -5.59 2.88 -4.82
N GLU A 12 -5.71 4.01 -5.52
CA GLU A 12 -6.59 5.11 -5.16
C GLU A 12 -8.07 4.80 -5.38
N SER A 13 -8.39 3.98 -6.38
CA SER A 13 -9.76 3.57 -6.71
C SER A 13 -10.38 2.60 -5.69
N PHE A 14 -9.60 2.10 -4.73
CA PHE A 14 -10.14 1.22 -3.70
C PHE A 14 -11.07 1.99 -2.74
N ASP A 15 -12.32 1.59 -2.72
CA ASP A 15 -13.38 2.18 -1.90
C ASP A 15 -13.89 1.25 -0.78
N ARG A 16 -13.61 -0.06 -0.83
CA ARG A 16 -14.17 -1.07 0.09
C ARG A 16 -13.53 -1.08 1.48
N TRP A 17 -13.48 0.09 2.13
CA TRP A 17 -12.90 0.30 3.47
C TRP A 17 -13.69 -0.33 4.61
N HIS A 18 -14.88 -0.89 4.33
CA HIS A 18 -15.57 -1.79 5.26
C HIS A 18 -14.91 -3.17 5.36
N ALA A 19 -14.06 -3.54 4.39
CA ALA A 19 -13.30 -4.80 4.36
C ALA A 19 -11.82 -4.54 3.97
N PRO A 20 -11.07 -3.76 4.79
CA PRO A 20 -9.72 -3.29 4.44
C PRO A 20 -8.70 -4.43 4.25
N TRP A 21 -8.90 -5.59 4.87
CA TRP A 21 -8.05 -6.77 4.69
C TRP A 21 -8.08 -7.33 3.25
N THR A 22 -9.09 -6.97 2.46
CA THR A 22 -9.19 -7.39 1.04
C THR A 22 -8.39 -6.50 0.09
N PHE A 23 -7.88 -5.37 0.56
CA PHE A 23 -7.24 -4.33 -0.25
C PHE A 23 -6.22 -4.90 -1.24
N ILE A 24 -5.23 -5.64 -0.74
CA ILE A 24 -4.14 -6.15 -1.58
C ILE A 24 -4.63 -7.15 -2.62
N GLN A 25 -5.61 -8.00 -2.27
CA GLN A 25 -6.20 -8.95 -3.21
C GLN A 25 -7.04 -8.24 -4.26
N ALA A 26 -7.82 -7.23 -3.88
CA ALA A 26 -8.64 -6.45 -4.79
C ALA A 26 -7.79 -5.68 -5.80
N VAL A 27 -6.71 -5.03 -5.35
CA VAL A 27 -5.78 -4.31 -6.25
C VAL A 27 -5.04 -5.28 -7.16
N ARG A 28 -4.53 -6.41 -6.65
CA ARG A 28 -3.88 -7.45 -7.48
C ARG A 28 -4.79 -8.03 -8.57
N ALA A 29 -6.08 -8.15 -8.27
CA ALA A 29 -7.10 -8.70 -9.17
C ALA A 29 -7.62 -7.70 -10.21
N ALA A 30 -7.15 -6.45 -10.19
CA ALA A 30 -7.54 -5.47 -11.18
C ALA A 30 -7.10 -5.89 -12.60
N ASP A 31 -8.07 -6.02 -13.51
CA ASP A 31 -7.85 -6.55 -14.87
C ASP A 31 -6.89 -5.72 -15.71
N HIS A 32 -6.78 -4.43 -15.40
CA HIS A 32 -5.92 -3.50 -16.13
C HIS A 32 -4.45 -3.58 -15.68
N LEU A 33 -4.12 -4.26 -14.57
CA LEU A 33 -2.73 -4.42 -14.12
C LEU A 33 -2.03 -5.58 -14.83
N ASP A 34 -0.82 -5.33 -15.31
CA ASP A 34 0.03 -6.35 -15.90
C ASP A 34 0.92 -7.05 -14.85
N ALA A 35 1.74 -8.01 -15.29
CA ALA A 35 2.64 -8.74 -14.38
C ALA A 35 3.71 -7.82 -13.74
N GLY A 36 4.17 -6.80 -14.47
CA GLY A 36 5.12 -5.80 -13.98
C GLY A 36 4.49 -4.88 -12.93
N ASP A 37 3.27 -4.43 -13.14
CA ASP A 37 2.50 -3.64 -12.17
C ASP A 37 2.32 -4.41 -10.86
N ARG A 38 2.01 -5.71 -10.96
CA ARG A 38 1.88 -6.59 -9.80
C ARG A 38 3.20 -6.76 -9.04
N VAL A 39 4.34 -6.79 -9.72
CA VAL A 39 5.65 -6.80 -9.06
C VAL A 39 5.90 -5.48 -8.30
N LEU A 40 5.56 -4.33 -8.88
CA LEU A 40 5.67 -3.05 -8.20
C LEU A 40 4.75 -2.97 -6.97
N LEU A 41 3.53 -3.46 -7.10
CA LEU A 41 2.58 -3.57 -5.98
C LEU A 41 3.16 -4.41 -4.84
N ASP A 42 3.79 -5.53 -5.14
CA ASP A 42 4.35 -6.44 -4.14
C ASP A 42 5.51 -5.80 -3.38
N GLN A 43 6.35 -5.04 -4.08
CA GLN A 43 7.44 -4.28 -3.47
C GLN A 43 6.91 -3.17 -2.55
N ALA A 44 5.90 -2.42 -3.00
CA ALA A 44 5.27 -1.38 -2.20
C ALA A 44 4.56 -1.96 -0.97
N TRP A 45 3.84 -3.07 -1.15
CA TRP A 45 3.16 -3.76 -0.07
C TRP A 45 4.13 -4.34 0.97
N ALA A 46 5.22 -4.97 0.54
CA ALA A 46 6.25 -5.49 1.44
C ALA A 46 6.88 -4.36 2.28
N ALA A 47 7.09 -3.18 1.69
CA ALA A 47 7.57 -2.01 2.42
C ALA A 47 6.52 -1.48 3.43
N ALA A 48 5.25 -1.40 3.04
CA ALA A 48 4.17 -0.98 3.93
C ALA A 48 4.02 -1.92 5.15
N CYS A 49 4.19 -3.22 4.93
CA CYS A 49 4.13 -4.24 5.97
C CYS A 49 5.45 -4.47 6.70
N HIS A 50 6.48 -3.63 6.50
CA HIS A 50 7.78 -3.87 7.13
C HIS A 50 7.71 -3.73 8.66
N ALA A 51 8.22 -4.73 9.38
CA ALA A 51 8.06 -4.89 10.82
C ALA A 51 8.55 -3.68 11.64
N ASP A 52 9.64 -3.03 11.21
CA ASP A 52 10.23 -1.88 11.89
C ASP A 52 9.24 -0.72 12.12
N HIS A 53 8.27 -0.54 11.22
CA HIS A 53 7.25 0.51 11.32
C HIS A 53 6.22 0.22 12.42
N TRP A 54 5.93 -1.06 12.64
CA TRP A 54 4.83 -1.50 13.51
C TRP A 54 5.31 -1.88 14.91
N MET A 55 6.49 -2.48 15.02
CA MET A 55 7.08 -2.88 16.30
C MET A 55 7.60 -1.70 17.12
N SER A 56 8.11 -0.66 16.45
CA SER A 56 8.69 0.52 17.12
C SER A 56 7.62 1.57 17.47
N ALA A 57 6.42 1.45 16.90
CA ALA A 57 5.35 2.40 17.08
C ALA A 57 4.56 2.11 18.37
N ARG A 58 4.34 3.16 19.17
CA ARG A 58 3.54 3.06 20.41
C ARG A 58 2.04 2.92 20.15
N THR A 59 1.57 3.27 18.95
CA THR A 59 0.18 3.18 18.52
C THR A 59 0.09 2.77 17.05
N LEU A 60 -1.04 2.20 16.64
CA LEU A 60 -1.29 1.86 15.24
C LEU A 60 -1.24 3.09 14.32
N ASP A 61 -1.72 4.25 14.77
CA ASP A 61 -1.64 5.51 14.02
C ASP A 61 -0.19 5.96 13.79
N ALA A 62 0.68 5.82 14.80
CA ALA A 62 2.10 6.13 14.64
C ALA A 62 2.79 5.16 13.67
N GLY A 63 2.41 3.88 13.68
CA GLY A 63 2.91 2.89 12.73
C GLY A 63 2.44 3.17 11.30
N ALA A 64 1.18 3.54 11.12
CA ALA A 64 0.63 3.92 9.82
C ALA A 64 1.31 5.18 9.26
N ALA A 65 1.56 6.19 10.10
CA ALA A 65 2.30 7.39 9.69
C ALA A 65 3.75 7.08 9.30
N ALA A 66 4.43 6.19 10.05
CA ALA A 66 5.78 5.74 9.72
C ALA A 66 5.82 4.98 8.39
N ALA A 67 4.84 4.09 8.15
CA ALA A 67 4.70 3.37 6.89
C ALA A 67 4.40 4.31 5.71
N GLU A 68 3.49 5.29 5.87
CA GLU A 68 3.20 6.31 4.84
C GLU A 68 4.46 7.12 4.50
N HIS A 69 5.24 7.51 5.50
CA HIS A 69 6.50 8.23 5.29
C HIS A 69 7.57 7.38 4.59
N ALA A 70 7.71 6.11 4.99
CA ALA A 70 8.66 5.19 4.36
C ALA A 70 8.29 4.93 2.88
N LEU A 71 6.99 4.76 2.59
CA LEU A 71 6.50 4.58 1.22
C LEU A 71 6.77 5.80 0.35
N SER A 72 6.45 7.00 0.82
CA SER A 72 6.68 8.23 0.06
C SER A 72 8.17 8.52 -0.19
N THR A 73 9.04 8.11 0.74
CA THR A 73 10.50 8.25 0.58
C THR A 73 11.08 7.21 -0.38
N ARG A 74 10.61 5.96 -0.31
CA ARG A 74 11.17 4.84 -1.09
C ARG A 74 10.61 4.76 -2.51
N PHE A 75 9.38 5.20 -2.73
CA PHE A 75 8.68 5.08 -4.00
C PHE A 75 8.14 6.44 -4.42
N ALA A 76 9.00 7.25 -5.06
CA ALA A 76 8.64 8.59 -5.54
C ALA A 76 7.51 8.63 -6.58
N TRP A 77 7.15 7.47 -7.15
CA TRP A 77 6.03 7.33 -8.08
C TRP A 77 4.67 7.13 -7.38
N LEU A 78 4.65 6.84 -6.07
CA LEU A 78 3.40 6.76 -5.31
C LEU A 78 2.88 8.16 -5.01
N SER A 79 1.57 8.34 -5.18
CA SER A 79 0.89 9.53 -4.68
C SER A 79 0.73 9.49 -3.15
N PRO A 80 0.50 10.63 -2.50
CA PRO A 80 0.19 10.66 -1.07
C PRO A 80 -1.03 9.81 -0.69
N LEU A 81 -2.05 9.79 -1.56
CA LEU A 81 -3.26 9.00 -1.32
C LEU A 81 -2.98 7.49 -1.42
N ALA A 82 -2.20 7.06 -2.42
CA ALA A 82 -1.79 5.67 -2.57
C ALA A 82 -0.95 5.20 -1.36
N CYS A 83 -0.02 6.03 -0.87
CA CYS A 83 0.73 5.74 0.35
C CYS A 83 -0.19 5.56 1.56
N ARG A 84 -1.17 6.45 1.74
CA ARG A 84 -2.14 6.36 2.84
C ARG A 84 -3.02 5.12 2.75
N HIS A 85 -3.49 4.77 1.54
CA HIS A 85 -4.27 3.55 1.31
C HIS A 85 -3.46 2.30 1.66
N LEU A 86 -2.20 2.22 1.21
CA LEU A 86 -1.29 1.12 1.55
C LEU A 86 -1.04 1.02 3.06
N ALA A 87 -0.67 2.13 3.71
CA ALA A 87 -0.42 2.16 5.14
C ALA A 87 -1.67 1.80 5.96
N ARG A 88 -2.84 2.31 5.57
CA ARG A 88 -4.12 1.99 6.19
C ARG A 88 -4.46 0.52 6.03
N ALA A 89 -4.24 -0.08 4.86
CA ALA A 89 -4.48 -1.51 4.67
C ALA A 89 -3.49 -2.38 5.46
N ALA A 90 -2.21 -1.98 5.51
CA ALA A 90 -1.16 -2.69 6.23
C ALA A 90 -1.39 -2.74 7.75
N SER A 91 -2.01 -1.70 8.34
CA SER A 91 -2.32 -1.70 9.77
C SER A 91 -3.31 -2.80 10.19
N TYR A 92 -4.17 -3.26 9.29
CA TYR A 92 -5.08 -4.38 9.53
C TYR A 92 -4.43 -5.74 9.33
N ALA A 93 -3.31 -5.81 8.58
CA ALA A 93 -2.53 -7.03 8.42
C ALA A 93 -1.61 -7.30 9.64
N TRP A 94 -1.27 -6.26 10.40
CA TRP A 94 -0.44 -6.32 11.60
C TRP A 94 -1.23 -6.40 12.93
N ARG A 95 -2.57 -6.43 12.86
CA ARG A 95 -3.44 -6.55 14.03
C ARG A 95 -3.55 -8.00 14.50
#